data_AF-A0A7X7J775-F1
#
_entry.id   AF-A0A7X7J775-F1
#
_cell.length_a   1.000
_cell.length_b   1.000
_cell.length_c   1.000
_cell.angle_alpha   90.00
_cell.angle_beta   90.00
_cell.angle_gamma   90.00
#
_symmetry.space_group_name_H-M   'P 1'
#
loop_
_entity.id
_entity.type
_entity.pdbx_description
1 polymer ?
#
loop_
_entity_poly.entity_id
_entity_poly.type
_entity_poly.pdbx_seq_one_letter_code
_entity_poly.pdbx_strand_id
1 'polypeptide(L)'
;MNMDPAALKDVFKSNYDRIALIAVLAGLLFSVGWLVIRLGEARKDLEQKPWANAEEQIKTTRPFDVTFLDEAIGKLGASNDVGALELPSMMVPALRVACVICRKPILFDAKICLFCGQAQPDDPKKVEKIVDTDGDGLPDEWEDKYNFNKNSAADVNEDHDKDYFTNIEEFKQRTNPRDTADSPPRAVKLRLVKVTIMPLNLVFTSMQRVTETTIIFTIKNKTTQVDYFEKLGGRVGEYTVTSFEEKYIEVPRPDMPGMTIKENVSVLTLKKEDRTLKLVMGQDVNQDEIVADLKFLPDDTTYAVKINDVLDLKNHKYNVIDIKRDKVVILSPKYPRTLFEVKQDSVDTLVAPK
;
A
#
# COMPACT_ATOMS: atom_id res chain seq x y z
N MET A 1 39.43 -58.35 -38.41
CA MET A 1 40.64 -57.52 -38.32
C MET A 1 41.19 -57.66 -36.91
N ASN A 2 42.21 -58.51 -36.72
CA ASN A 2 42.86 -58.71 -35.42
C ASN A 2 44.00 -57.71 -35.29
N MET A 3 43.83 -56.69 -34.43
CA MET A 3 44.92 -55.78 -34.06
C MET A 3 45.67 -56.32 -32.84
N ASP A 4 47.01 -56.23 -32.89
CA ASP A 4 47.93 -56.63 -31.83
C ASP A 4 47.68 -55.83 -30.53
N PRO A 5 47.52 -56.46 -29.35
CA PRO A 5 47.23 -55.78 -28.08
C PRO A 5 48.28 -54.74 -27.67
N ALA A 6 49.53 -54.83 -28.14
CA ALA A 6 50.56 -53.82 -27.87
C ALA A 6 50.33 -52.53 -28.70
N ALA A 7 49.97 -52.68 -29.97
CA ALA A 7 49.67 -51.56 -30.87
C ALA A 7 48.42 -50.79 -30.43
N LEU A 8 47.43 -51.51 -29.87
CA LEU A 8 46.22 -50.89 -29.31
C LEU A 8 46.57 -49.94 -28.15
N LYS A 9 47.49 -50.36 -27.28
CA LYS A 9 47.87 -49.63 -26.07
C LYS A 9 48.59 -48.31 -26.39
N ASP A 10 49.43 -48.28 -27.42
CA ASP A 10 50.11 -47.05 -27.86
C ASP A 10 49.17 -46.08 -28.59
N VAL A 11 48.18 -46.59 -29.34
CA VAL A 11 47.11 -45.76 -29.94
C VAL A 11 46.22 -45.12 -28.85
N PHE A 12 45.89 -45.87 -27.80
CA PHE A 12 45.14 -45.35 -26.65
C PHE A 12 45.93 -44.30 -25.85
N LYS A 13 47.25 -44.48 -25.69
CA LYS A 13 48.09 -43.56 -24.92
C LYS A 13 48.37 -42.24 -25.66
N SER A 14 48.50 -42.30 -26.99
CA SER A 14 48.71 -41.09 -27.82
C SER A 14 47.43 -40.27 -28.05
N ASN A 15 46.25 -40.90 -27.98
CA ASN A 15 44.96 -40.24 -28.25
C ASN A 15 44.04 -40.16 -27.01
N TYR A 16 44.58 -40.36 -25.81
CA TYR A 16 43.81 -40.42 -24.55
C TYR A 16 42.91 -39.20 -24.35
N ASP A 17 43.44 -37.99 -24.53
CA ASP A 17 42.68 -36.75 -24.36
C ASP A 17 41.52 -36.63 -25.36
N ARG A 18 41.72 -37.08 -26.60
CA ARG A 18 40.67 -37.07 -27.64
C ARG A 18 39.56 -38.07 -27.31
N ILE A 19 39.93 -39.26 -26.83
CA ILE A 19 38.98 -40.29 -26.42
C ILE A 19 38.19 -39.85 -25.19
N ALA A 20 38.85 -39.22 -24.21
CA ALA A 20 38.19 -38.65 -23.04
C ALA A 20 37.20 -37.55 -23.42
N LEU A 21 37.58 -36.64 -24.34
CA LEU A 21 36.70 -35.57 -24.81
C LEU A 21 35.49 -36.11 -25.57
N ILE A 22 35.67 -37.13 -26.42
CA ILE A 22 34.55 -37.81 -27.11
C ILE A 22 33.62 -38.49 -26.10
N ALA A 23 34.16 -39.14 -25.06
CA ALA A 23 33.35 -39.79 -24.03
C ALA A 23 32.52 -38.77 -23.22
N VAL A 24 33.11 -37.63 -22.85
CA VAL A 24 32.39 -36.54 -22.16
C VAL A 24 31.30 -35.95 -23.06
N LEU A 25 31.61 -35.73 -24.34
CA LEU A 25 30.65 -35.19 -25.31
C LEU A 25 29.50 -36.16 -25.56
N ALA A 26 29.77 -37.46 -25.65
CA ALA A 26 28.75 -38.49 -25.73
C ALA A 26 27.87 -38.53 -24.47
N GLY A 27 28.46 -38.38 -23.27
CA GLY A 27 27.72 -38.28 -22.02
C GLY A 27 26.82 -37.04 -21.93
N LEU A 28 27.29 -35.89 -22.41
CA LEU A 28 26.49 -34.67 -22.49
C LEU A 28 25.34 -34.81 -23.49
N LEU A 29 25.59 -35.36 -24.68
CA LEU A 29 24.54 -35.62 -25.67
C LEU A 29 23.49 -36.60 -25.15
N PHE A 30 23.92 -37.64 -24.43
CA PHE A 30 23.01 -38.57 -23.77
C PHE A 30 22.14 -37.88 -22.70
N SER A 31 22.75 -37.03 -21.86
CA SER A 31 22.03 -36.24 -20.84
C SER A 31 20.99 -35.31 -21.46
N VAL A 32 21.34 -34.61 -22.55
CA VAL A 32 20.40 -33.74 -23.27
C VAL A 32 19.27 -34.55 -23.89
N GLY A 33 19.57 -35.67 -24.55
CA GLY A 33 18.55 -36.56 -25.12
C GLY A 33 17.59 -37.09 -24.06
N TRP A 34 18.12 -37.49 -22.90
CA TRP A 34 17.32 -37.93 -21.76
C TRP A 34 16.40 -36.83 -21.23
N LEU A 35 16.90 -35.60 -21.13
CA LEU A 35 16.12 -34.45 -20.67
C LEU A 35 14.98 -34.12 -21.63
N VAL A 36 15.20 -34.19 -22.96
CA VAL A 36 14.17 -33.95 -23.98
C VAL A 36 13.03 -34.96 -23.86
N ILE A 37 13.36 -36.25 -23.65
CA ILE A 37 12.34 -37.30 -23.46
C ILE A 37 11.50 -37.00 -22.21
N ARG A 38 12.15 -36.66 -21.09
CA ARG A 38 11.48 -36.31 -19.83
C ARG A 38 10.59 -35.07 -19.94
N LEU A 39 11.02 -34.06 -20.68
CA LEU A 39 10.21 -32.87 -20.97
C LEU A 39 8.99 -33.22 -21.81
N GLY A 40 9.12 -34.13 -22.78
CA GLY A 40 8.00 -34.63 -23.57
C GLY A 40 6.95 -35.36 -22.74
N GLU A 41 7.38 -36.23 -21.81
CA GLU A 41 6.51 -36.90 -20.84
C GLU A 41 5.78 -35.89 -19.95
N ALA A 42 6.52 -34.94 -19.35
CA ALA A 42 5.95 -33.92 -18.48
C ALA A 42 4.94 -33.02 -19.21
N ARG A 43 5.19 -32.71 -20.49
CA ARG A 43 4.26 -31.92 -21.30
C ARG A 43 2.97 -32.68 -21.60
N LYS A 44 3.05 -33.97 -21.95
CA LYS A 44 1.86 -34.81 -22.15
C LYS A 44 1.03 -34.93 -20.88
N ASP A 45 1.68 -35.09 -19.73
CA ASP A 45 0.99 -35.13 -18.43
C ASP A 45 0.30 -33.81 -18.10
N LEU A 46 0.87 -32.66 -18.49
CA LEU A 46 0.23 -31.36 -18.32
C LEU A 46 -0.97 -31.17 -19.27
N GLU A 47 -0.84 -31.58 -20.53
CA GLU A 47 -1.91 -31.50 -21.54
C GLU A 47 -3.10 -32.43 -21.23
N GLN A 48 -2.87 -33.55 -20.52
CA GLN A 48 -3.93 -34.45 -20.08
C GLN A 48 -4.67 -33.98 -18.82
N LYS A 49 -4.17 -32.96 -18.11
CA LYS A 49 -4.86 -32.47 -16.91
C LYS A 49 -6.15 -31.77 -17.28
N PRO A 50 -7.23 -31.97 -16.50
CA PRO A 50 -8.56 -31.47 -16.83
C PRO A 50 -8.64 -29.94 -16.93
N TRP A 51 -7.71 -29.20 -16.31
CA TRP A 51 -7.63 -27.75 -16.42
C TRP A 51 -7.01 -27.25 -17.73
N ALA A 52 -6.25 -28.08 -18.45
CA ALA A 52 -5.62 -27.69 -19.72
C ALA A 52 -6.66 -27.51 -20.85
N ASN A 53 -7.81 -28.19 -20.75
CA ASN A 53 -8.94 -28.08 -21.67
C ASN A 53 -10.13 -27.33 -21.04
N ALA A 54 -9.93 -26.62 -19.92
CA ALA A 54 -11.02 -25.96 -19.20
C ALA A 54 -11.70 -24.85 -20.02
N GLU A 55 -10.99 -24.22 -20.96
CA GLU A 55 -11.59 -23.21 -21.86
C GLU A 55 -12.61 -23.81 -22.85
N GLU A 56 -12.47 -25.09 -23.22
CA GLU A 56 -13.40 -25.75 -24.14
C GLU A 56 -14.73 -26.13 -23.46
N GLN A 57 -14.74 -26.29 -22.13
CA GLN A 57 -15.95 -26.59 -21.34
C GLN A 57 -16.79 -25.35 -20.99
N ILE A 58 -16.35 -24.13 -21.34
CA ILE A 58 -17.14 -22.90 -21.10
C ILE A 58 -18.32 -22.78 -22.09
N LYS A 59 -18.45 -23.67 -23.08
CA LYS A 59 -19.54 -23.61 -24.04
C LYS A 59 -20.80 -24.37 -23.59
N THR A 60 -21.82 -23.55 -23.37
CA THR A 60 -23.27 -23.86 -23.28
C THR A 60 -23.82 -24.21 -21.90
N THR A 61 -23.60 -23.33 -20.92
CA THR A 61 -24.64 -23.10 -19.92
C THR A 61 -25.92 -22.74 -20.69
N ARG A 62 -26.98 -23.54 -20.54
CA ARG A 62 -28.30 -23.13 -21.04
C ARG A 62 -28.57 -21.73 -20.48
N PRO A 63 -29.01 -20.76 -21.30
CA PRO A 63 -29.39 -19.46 -20.76
C PRO A 63 -30.39 -19.73 -19.63
N PHE A 64 -30.08 -19.20 -18.46
CA PHE A 64 -30.96 -19.33 -17.30
C PHE A 64 -32.33 -18.79 -17.72
N ASP A 65 -33.39 -19.55 -17.47
CA ASP A 65 -34.73 -19.13 -17.86
C ASP A 65 -35.11 -17.91 -17.00
N VAL A 66 -34.95 -16.73 -17.59
CA VAL A 66 -35.22 -15.44 -16.97
C VAL A 66 -36.67 -15.00 -17.15
N THR A 67 -37.55 -15.86 -17.67
CA THR A 67 -38.98 -15.51 -17.80
C THR A 67 -39.63 -15.18 -16.46
N PHE A 68 -39.18 -15.79 -15.35
CA PHE A 68 -39.62 -15.40 -14.00
C PHE A 68 -39.09 -14.02 -13.57
N LEU A 69 -37.92 -13.61 -14.09
CA LEU A 69 -37.32 -12.30 -13.88
C LEU A 69 -38.08 -11.24 -14.68
N ASP A 70 -38.56 -11.55 -15.88
CA ASP A 70 -39.41 -10.63 -16.66
C ASP A 70 -40.74 -10.36 -15.96
N GLU A 71 -41.35 -11.36 -15.32
CA GLU A 71 -42.54 -11.17 -14.49
C GLU A 71 -42.25 -10.36 -13.22
N ALA A 72 -41.08 -10.56 -12.60
CA ALA A 72 -40.63 -9.78 -11.45
C ALA A 72 -40.26 -8.33 -11.82
N ILE A 73 -39.65 -8.10 -12.98
CA ILE A 73 -39.33 -6.78 -13.54
C ILE A 73 -40.61 -6.06 -13.95
N GLY A 74 -41.60 -6.77 -14.51
CA GLY A 74 -42.95 -6.25 -14.76
C GLY A 74 -43.65 -5.81 -13.48
N LYS A 75 -43.49 -6.55 -12.38
CA LYS A 75 -43.98 -6.16 -11.03
C LYS A 75 -43.17 -5.06 -10.36
N LEU A 76 -41.90 -4.88 -10.73
CA LEU A 76 -41.05 -3.76 -10.27
C LEU A 76 -41.31 -2.47 -11.07
N GLY A 77 -41.74 -2.58 -12.33
CA GLY A 77 -42.10 -1.47 -13.22
C GLY A 77 -43.56 -1.02 -13.09
N ALA A 78 -44.46 -1.93 -12.71
CA ALA A 78 -45.76 -1.55 -12.15
C ALA A 78 -45.49 -0.87 -10.82
N SER A 79 -46.02 0.33 -10.61
CA SER A 79 -45.88 1.03 -9.34
C SER A 79 -46.27 0.09 -8.20
N ASN A 80 -45.38 -0.08 -7.23
CA ASN A 80 -45.74 -0.60 -5.91
C ASN A 80 -46.56 0.47 -5.17
N ASP A 81 -47.60 0.99 -5.82
CA ASP A 81 -48.71 1.65 -5.16
C ASP A 81 -49.38 0.53 -4.36
N VAL A 82 -48.90 0.30 -3.15
CA VAL A 82 -49.74 -0.24 -2.10
C VAL A 82 -50.93 0.70 -2.03
N GLY A 83 -52.03 0.28 -2.67
CA GLY A 83 -53.27 1.02 -2.71
C GLY A 83 -53.54 1.53 -1.32
N ALA A 84 -53.72 2.85 -1.21
CA ALA A 84 -53.82 3.56 0.05
C ALA A 84 -54.83 2.87 0.96
N LEU A 85 -54.34 2.03 1.87
CA LEU A 85 -55.12 1.58 3.00
C LEU A 85 -55.01 2.73 4.00
N GLU A 86 -56.03 3.58 4.01
CA GLU A 86 -56.21 4.65 4.98
C GLU A 86 -56.32 4.03 6.39
N LEU A 87 -55.18 3.80 7.04
CA LEU A 87 -55.12 3.50 8.45
C LEU A 87 -54.38 4.62 9.19
N PRO A 88 -54.90 5.04 10.35
CA PRO A 88 -54.40 6.20 11.05
C PRO A 88 -52.95 5.96 11.50
N SER A 89 -52.13 6.93 11.10
CA SER A 89 -50.73 7.15 11.45
C SER A 89 -50.39 6.74 12.89
N MET A 90 -49.52 5.73 13.04
CA MET A 90 -48.61 5.64 14.19
C MET A 90 -47.42 4.69 13.99
N MET A 91 -47.38 3.82 12.97
CA MET A 91 -46.28 2.85 12.78
C MET A 91 -45.88 2.58 11.32
N VAL A 92 -46.08 3.55 10.41
CA VAL A 92 -45.54 3.42 9.04
C VAL A 92 -44.24 4.22 8.96
N PRO A 93 -43.08 3.60 8.71
CA PRO A 93 -41.85 4.34 8.47
C PRO A 93 -42.08 5.27 7.26
N ALA A 94 -41.61 6.52 7.35
CA ALA A 94 -41.74 7.49 6.26
C ALA A 94 -41.34 6.86 4.93
N LEU A 95 -42.16 7.04 3.89
CA LEU A 95 -41.91 6.48 2.56
C LEU A 95 -40.51 6.88 2.10
N ARG A 96 -39.68 5.87 1.81
CA ARG A 96 -38.31 6.08 1.32
C ARG A 96 -38.20 5.72 -0.14
N VAL A 97 -37.52 6.58 -0.89
CA VAL A 97 -37.15 6.35 -2.29
C VAL A 97 -35.64 6.32 -2.43
N ALA A 98 -35.12 5.70 -3.49
CA ALA A 98 -33.70 5.74 -3.78
C ALA A 98 -33.33 7.10 -4.38
N CYS A 99 -32.24 7.70 -3.92
CA CYS A 99 -31.67 8.88 -4.58
C CYS A 99 -31.35 8.57 -6.06
N VAL A 100 -31.70 9.48 -6.98
CA VAL A 100 -31.46 9.30 -8.42
C VAL A 100 -29.99 9.07 -8.78
N ILE A 101 -29.05 9.67 -8.03
CA ILE A 101 -27.61 9.51 -8.27
C ILE A 101 -27.00 8.39 -7.43
N CYS A 102 -27.05 8.51 -6.10
CA CYS A 102 -26.29 7.61 -5.21
C CYS A 102 -27.05 6.36 -4.78
N ARG A 103 -28.32 6.19 -5.21
CA ARG A 103 -29.22 5.06 -4.91
C ARG A 103 -29.47 4.76 -3.42
N LYS A 104 -28.94 5.56 -2.49
CA LYS A 104 -29.20 5.45 -1.05
C LYS A 104 -30.64 5.88 -0.72
N PRO A 105 -31.26 5.27 0.32
CA PRO A 105 -32.66 5.52 0.67
C PRO A 105 -32.87 6.88 1.35
N ILE A 106 -33.56 7.79 0.69
CA ILE A 106 -33.93 9.14 1.14
C ILE A 106 -35.44 9.23 1.39
N LEU A 107 -35.91 10.31 2.04
CA LEU A 107 -37.35 10.57 2.17
C LEU A 107 -37.96 10.85 0.79
N PHE A 108 -39.20 10.44 0.58
CA PHE A 108 -39.92 10.66 -0.67
C PHE A 108 -39.99 12.13 -1.10
N ASP A 109 -40.14 13.05 -0.15
CA ASP A 109 -40.26 14.50 -0.37
C ASP A 109 -38.92 15.27 -0.22
N ALA A 110 -37.80 14.55 -0.09
CA ALA A 110 -36.50 15.18 0.09
C ALA A 110 -36.04 15.87 -1.19
N LYS A 111 -36.19 17.20 -1.25
CA LYS A 111 -35.65 18.03 -2.35
C LYS A 111 -34.14 17.94 -2.51
N ILE A 112 -33.41 17.58 -1.47
CA ILE A 112 -31.96 17.42 -1.47
C ILE A 112 -31.61 16.10 -0.78
N CYS A 113 -30.76 15.29 -1.41
CA CYS A 113 -30.28 14.04 -0.83
C CYS A 113 -29.38 14.31 0.38
N LEU A 114 -29.70 13.73 1.54
CA LEU A 114 -28.92 13.90 2.76
C LEU A 114 -27.51 13.24 2.68
N PHE A 115 -27.34 12.23 1.82
CA PHE A 115 -26.06 11.53 1.70
C PHE A 115 -25.10 12.19 0.72
N CYS A 116 -25.64 12.67 -0.41
CA CYS A 116 -24.82 13.14 -1.51
C CYS A 116 -25.06 14.62 -1.87
N GLY A 117 -26.01 15.31 -1.22
CA GLY A 117 -26.26 16.74 -1.40
C GLY A 117 -26.90 17.15 -2.73
N GLN A 118 -27.34 16.20 -3.56
CA GLN A 118 -27.94 16.52 -4.87
C GLN A 118 -29.41 16.86 -4.77
N ALA A 119 -29.84 17.83 -5.57
CA ALA A 119 -31.25 18.13 -5.75
C ALA A 119 -31.97 16.87 -6.29
N GLN A 120 -33.11 16.55 -5.70
CA GLN A 120 -33.98 15.49 -6.20
C GLN A 120 -35.09 16.15 -7.03
N PRO A 121 -35.58 15.47 -8.08
CA PRO A 121 -36.66 16.00 -8.89
C PRO A 121 -37.93 16.19 -8.03
N ASP A 122 -38.60 17.33 -8.18
CA ASP A 122 -39.86 17.64 -7.47
C ASP A 122 -41.03 16.73 -7.91
N ASP A 123 -40.92 16.11 -9.09
CA ASP A 123 -41.89 15.15 -9.62
C ASP A 123 -41.23 13.78 -9.88
N PRO A 124 -41.58 12.72 -9.12
CA PRO A 124 -41.02 11.38 -9.28
C PRO A 124 -41.42 10.71 -10.61
N LYS A 125 -42.42 11.23 -11.35
CA LYS A 125 -42.75 10.77 -12.72
C LYS A 125 -41.98 11.53 -13.80
N LYS A 126 -41.37 12.67 -13.45
CA LYS A 126 -40.43 13.42 -14.27
C LYS A 126 -38.99 13.16 -13.80
N VAL A 127 -38.68 11.91 -13.46
CA VAL A 127 -37.29 11.48 -13.42
C VAL A 127 -36.85 11.42 -14.87
N GLU A 128 -36.13 12.43 -15.33
CA GLU A 128 -35.33 12.31 -16.55
C GLU A 128 -34.53 11.03 -16.37
N LYS A 129 -34.89 10.01 -17.16
CA LYS A 129 -34.25 8.72 -17.12
C LYS A 129 -32.79 9.01 -17.41
N ILE A 130 -31.93 8.82 -16.40
CA ILE A 130 -30.49 8.84 -16.60
C ILE A 130 -30.21 7.71 -17.59
N VAL A 131 -29.98 8.07 -18.84
CA VAL A 131 -29.64 7.13 -19.91
C VAL A 131 -28.17 6.81 -19.75
N ASP A 132 -27.88 5.52 -19.85
CA ASP A 132 -26.54 4.93 -19.84
C ASP A 132 -26.62 3.90 -20.97
N THR A 133 -26.18 4.30 -22.16
CA THR A 133 -26.44 3.62 -23.42
C THR A 133 -25.58 2.36 -23.59
N ASP A 134 -24.36 2.36 -23.05
CA ASP A 134 -23.46 1.21 -23.09
C ASP A 134 -23.38 0.41 -21.77
N GLY A 135 -24.01 0.91 -20.70
CA GLY A 135 -24.20 0.19 -19.44
C GLY A 135 -22.95 0.15 -18.56
N ASP A 136 -22.03 1.09 -18.73
CA ASP A 136 -20.76 1.13 -17.99
C ASP A 136 -20.88 1.80 -16.60
N GLY A 137 -22.03 2.42 -16.32
CA GLY A 137 -22.34 3.12 -15.08
C GLY A 137 -22.08 4.64 -15.12
N LEU A 138 -21.65 5.18 -16.26
CA LEU A 138 -21.61 6.60 -16.58
C LEU A 138 -22.91 7.02 -17.30
N PRO A 139 -23.50 8.16 -16.94
CA PRO A 139 -24.63 8.70 -17.70
C PRO A 139 -24.22 9.28 -19.05
N ASP A 140 -25.01 9.04 -20.10
CA ASP A 140 -24.86 9.63 -21.43
C ASP A 140 -24.68 11.16 -21.38
N GLU A 141 -25.41 11.84 -20.48
CA GLU A 141 -25.30 13.30 -20.32
C GLU A 141 -23.95 13.73 -19.77
N TRP A 142 -23.38 12.93 -18.86
CA TRP A 142 -22.07 13.18 -18.29
C TRP A 142 -21.00 12.92 -19.35
N GLU A 143 -21.15 11.82 -20.10
CA GLU A 143 -20.26 11.51 -21.21
C GLU A 143 -20.33 12.55 -22.32
N ASP A 144 -21.52 13.00 -22.73
CA ASP A 144 -21.69 14.06 -23.72
C ASP A 144 -21.06 15.38 -23.21
N LYS A 145 -21.23 15.72 -21.93
CA LYS A 145 -20.63 16.91 -21.31
C LYS A 145 -19.10 16.87 -21.35
N TYR A 146 -18.53 15.71 -21.08
CA TYR A 146 -17.09 15.48 -21.15
C TYR A 146 -16.71 14.75 -22.43
N ASN A 147 -17.43 14.96 -23.54
CA ASN A 147 -17.11 14.49 -24.89
C ASN A 147 -16.52 13.05 -24.96
N PHE A 148 -17.04 12.15 -24.14
CA PHE A 148 -16.78 10.71 -24.08
C PHE A 148 -17.73 9.96 -25.01
N ASN A 149 -17.56 8.65 -25.17
CA ASN A 149 -18.33 7.88 -26.14
C ASN A 149 -19.36 6.98 -25.43
N LYS A 150 -20.57 7.52 -25.27
CA LYS A 150 -21.76 6.83 -24.72
C LYS A 150 -22.19 5.51 -25.34
N ASN A 151 -21.53 5.07 -26.41
CA ASN A 151 -21.79 3.78 -27.04
C ASN A 151 -20.64 2.78 -26.80
N SER A 152 -19.71 3.09 -25.90
CA SER A 152 -18.45 2.37 -25.72
C SER A 152 -17.96 2.48 -24.27
N ALA A 153 -18.29 1.45 -23.49
CA ALA A 153 -17.84 1.21 -22.11
C ALA A 153 -16.31 1.10 -21.88
N ALA A 154 -15.48 1.39 -22.89
CA ALA A 154 -14.02 1.32 -22.81
C ALA A 154 -13.42 2.52 -22.06
N ASP A 155 -14.03 3.70 -22.18
CA ASP A 155 -13.55 4.95 -21.57
C ASP A 155 -13.83 5.01 -20.07
N VAL A 156 -14.76 4.22 -19.52
CA VAL A 156 -15.05 4.13 -18.08
C VAL A 156 -13.80 3.96 -17.20
N ASN A 157 -12.82 3.18 -17.68
CA ASN A 157 -11.59 2.83 -16.97
C ASN A 157 -10.38 3.64 -17.44
N GLU A 158 -10.56 4.59 -18.36
CA GLU A 158 -9.49 5.46 -18.83
C GLU A 158 -9.25 6.60 -17.84
N ASP A 159 -7.99 7.01 -17.74
CA ASP A 159 -7.53 8.21 -17.05
C ASP A 159 -7.20 9.25 -18.14
N HIS A 160 -8.19 10.08 -18.46
CA HIS A 160 -8.13 10.95 -19.64
C HIS A 160 -7.18 12.14 -19.43
N ASP A 161 -7.12 12.70 -18.22
CA ASP A 161 -6.27 13.86 -17.91
C ASP A 161 -4.93 13.51 -17.24
N LYS A 162 -4.72 12.22 -16.91
CA LYS A 162 -3.50 11.62 -16.37
C LYS A 162 -3.22 12.01 -14.93
N ASP A 163 -4.27 12.09 -14.12
CA ASP A 163 -4.19 12.43 -12.70
C ASP A 163 -4.17 11.22 -11.74
N TYR A 164 -4.19 10.00 -12.30
CA TYR A 164 -4.26 8.68 -11.66
C TYR A 164 -5.65 8.21 -11.22
N PHE A 165 -6.73 8.86 -11.67
CA PHE A 165 -8.11 8.45 -11.45
C PHE A 165 -8.77 8.10 -12.78
N THR A 166 -9.61 7.06 -12.74
CA THR A 166 -10.41 6.68 -13.92
C THR A 166 -11.67 7.54 -14.00
N ASN A 167 -12.20 7.72 -15.20
CA ASN A 167 -13.44 8.47 -15.45
C ASN A 167 -14.59 8.10 -14.50
N ILE A 168 -14.78 6.80 -14.19
CA ILE A 168 -15.82 6.36 -13.25
C ILE A 168 -15.54 6.72 -11.78
N GLU A 169 -14.28 6.74 -11.37
CA GLU A 169 -13.90 7.17 -10.02
C GLU A 169 -14.15 8.67 -9.85
N GLU A 170 -13.83 9.45 -10.87
CA GLU A 170 -14.07 10.88 -10.90
C GLU A 170 -15.55 11.23 -10.97
N PHE A 171 -16.33 10.50 -11.77
CA PHE A 171 -17.80 10.64 -11.77
C PHE A 171 -18.38 10.43 -10.37
N LYS A 172 -17.94 9.38 -9.67
CA LYS A 172 -18.38 9.07 -8.29
C LYS A 172 -17.97 10.15 -7.29
N GLN A 173 -16.82 10.80 -7.50
CA GLN A 173 -16.31 11.88 -6.64
C GLN A 173 -16.74 13.29 -7.10
N ARG A 174 -17.40 13.39 -8.26
CA ARG A 174 -17.87 14.63 -8.90
C ARG A 174 -16.75 15.60 -9.25
N THR A 175 -15.64 15.03 -9.69
CA THR A 175 -14.50 15.77 -10.19
C THR A 175 -14.57 15.88 -11.71
N ASN A 176 -13.68 16.68 -12.29
CA ASN A 176 -13.67 16.93 -13.73
C ASN A 176 -12.61 16.03 -14.40
N PRO A 177 -13.02 15.04 -15.22
CA PRO A 177 -12.12 14.07 -15.84
C PRO A 177 -11.24 14.63 -16.97
N ARG A 178 -11.26 15.94 -17.13
CA ARG A 178 -10.45 16.69 -18.08
C ARG A 178 -9.57 17.74 -17.43
N ASP A 179 -9.60 17.86 -16.10
CA ASP A 179 -8.86 18.86 -15.37
C ASP A 179 -8.13 18.25 -14.17
N THR A 180 -6.84 18.02 -14.35
CA THR A 180 -5.95 17.46 -13.32
C THR A 180 -5.94 18.20 -11.98
N ALA A 181 -6.36 19.47 -11.96
CA ALA A 181 -6.43 20.27 -10.74
C ALA A 181 -7.69 19.98 -9.91
N ASP A 182 -8.77 19.56 -10.56
CA ASP A 182 -10.05 19.18 -9.98
C ASP A 182 -10.12 17.66 -9.90
N SER A 183 -9.31 17.08 -9.00
CA SER A 183 -9.10 15.65 -8.84
C SER A 183 -9.35 15.18 -7.41
N PRO A 184 -9.75 13.90 -7.20
CA PRO A 184 -9.90 13.35 -5.85
C PRO A 184 -8.57 13.30 -5.08
N PRO A 185 -8.60 13.22 -3.74
CA PRO A 185 -7.36 13.13 -2.97
C PRO A 185 -6.55 11.87 -3.31
N ARG A 186 -5.34 12.05 -3.85
CA ARG A 186 -4.41 10.95 -4.22
C ARG A 186 -4.12 10.00 -3.06
N ALA A 187 -4.22 10.47 -1.82
CA ALA A 187 -4.11 9.64 -0.61
C ALA A 187 -5.00 8.39 -0.64
N VAL A 188 -6.18 8.43 -1.30
CA VAL A 188 -7.12 7.29 -1.37
C VAL A 188 -6.53 6.07 -2.10
N LYS A 189 -5.53 6.28 -2.95
CA LYS A 189 -4.82 5.25 -3.72
C LYS A 189 -3.59 4.68 -3.00
N LEU A 190 -3.30 5.13 -1.78
CA LEU A 190 -2.21 4.57 -0.97
C LEU A 190 -2.63 3.27 -0.28
N ARG A 191 -1.67 2.37 -0.05
CA ARG A 191 -1.84 1.18 0.78
C ARG A 191 -0.66 1.01 1.72
N LEU A 192 -0.93 0.55 2.93
CA LEU A 192 0.09 0.21 3.90
C LEU A 192 0.68 -1.16 3.56
N VAL A 193 1.98 -1.24 3.30
CA VAL A 193 2.67 -2.50 3.02
C VAL A 193 3.10 -3.16 4.31
N LYS A 194 3.83 -2.40 5.15
CA LYS A 194 4.32 -2.89 6.44
C LYS A 194 4.66 -1.73 7.36
N VAL A 195 4.66 -2.04 8.65
CA VAL A 195 5.14 -1.15 9.70
C VAL A 195 6.34 -1.82 10.35
N THR A 196 7.50 -1.20 10.22
CA THR A 196 8.76 -1.67 10.77
C THR A 196 9.08 -0.85 12.02
N ILE A 197 9.28 -1.54 13.14
CA ILE A 197 9.78 -0.92 14.35
C ILE A 197 11.30 -1.02 14.29
N MET A 198 11.98 0.09 14.03
CA MET A 198 13.44 0.20 14.08
C MET A 198 13.83 0.62 15.49
N PRO A 199 14.41 -0.27 16.32
CA PRO A 199 14.85 0.13 17.65
C PRO A 199 15.95 1.19 17.50
N LEU A 200 15.78 2.42 17.97
CA LEU A 200 16.88 3.38 18.06
C LEU A 200 17.68 3.04 19.30
N ASN A 201 18.88 2.48 19.11
CA ASN A 201 19.78 2.14 20.21
C ASN A 201 21.04 3.01 20.10
N LEU A 202 20.96 4.19 20.73
CA LEU A 202 22.08 5.12 20.85
C LEU A 202 22.78 4.90 22.18
N VAL A 203 24.10 4.69 22.13
CA VAL A 203 24.94 4.46 23.30
C VAL A 203 25.99 5.54 23.39
N PHE A 204 25.91 6.36 24.42
CA PHE A 204 26.97 7.30 24.76
C PHE A 204 28.14 6.52 25.35
N THR A 205 29.21 6.37 24.56
CA THR A 205 30.32 5.44 24.88
C THR A 205 31.44 6.14 25.64
N SER A 206 31.84 7.33 25.19
CA SER A 206 32.97 8.05 25.81
C SER A 206 32.89 9.54 25.57
N MET A 207 33.63 10.30 26.38
CA MET A 207 33.91 11.71 26.12
C MET A 207 35.42 11.97 26.15
N GLN A 208 35.89 12.83 25.25
CA GLN A 208 37.27 13.27 25.18
C GLN A 208 37.32 14.80 25.24
N ARG A 209 38.04 15.32 26.22
CA ARG A 209 38.27 16.77 26.35
C ARG A 209 39.49 17.14 25.50
N VAL A 210 39.27 17.94 24.46
CA VAL A 210 40.34 18.38 23.54
C VAL A 210 40.92 19.73 23.96
N THR A 211 40.06 20.63 24.45
CA THR A 211 40.44 21.92 25.04
C THR A 211 39.62 22.15 26.32
N GLU A 212 39.89 23.22 27.07
CA GLU A 212 39.12 23.51 28.30
C GLU A 212 37.61 23.63 28.05
N THR A 213 37.20 24.08 26.86
CA THR A 213 35.81 24.33 26.48
C THR A 213 35.23 23.30 25.51
N THR A 214 36.07 22.52 24.82
CA THR A 214 35.62 21.59 23.78
C THR A 214 35.72 20.15 24.24
N ILE A 215 34.55 19.51 24.35
CA ILE A 215 34.41 18.09 24.63
C ILE A 215 33.83 17.42 23.38
N ILE A 216 34.47 16.34 22.95
CA ILE A 216 33.98 15.46 21.89
C ILE A 216 33.29 14.26 22.54
N PHE A 217 32.06 13.99 22.15
CA PHE A 217 31.26 12.86 22.60
C PHE A 217 31.27 11.77 21.52
N THR A 218 31.57 10.54 21.94
CA THR A 218 31.45 9.35 21.08
C THR A 218 30.11 8.69 21.34
N ILE A 219 29.26 8.64 20.33
CA ILE A 219 27.91 8.08 20.41
C ILE A 219 27.78 7.02 19.33
N LYS A 220 27.53 5.79 19.74
CA LYS A 220 27.35 4.66 18.82
C LYS A 220 25.88 4.45 18.54
N ASN A 221 25.52 4.35 17.27
CA ASN A 221 24.20 3.88 16.87
C ASN A 221 24.30 2.38 16.59
N LYS A 222 23.88 1.56 17.55
CA LYS A 222 23.89 0.09 17.43
C LYS A 222 22.92 -0.40 16.34
N THR A 223 21.94 0.41 15.96
CA THR A 223 20.95 0.10 14.92
C THR A 223 21.52 0.25 13.52
N THR A 224 22.15 1.39 13.24
CA THR A 224 22.74 1.68 11.91
C THR A 224 24.21 1.28 11.80
N GLN A 225 24.84 0.91 12.92
CA GLN A 225 26.29 0.65 13.04
C GLN A 225 27.16 1.87 12.68
N VAL A 226 26.59 3.09 12.81
CA VAL A 226 27.31 4.34 12.58
C VAL A 226 27.75 4.93 13.92
N ASP A 227 29.03 5.28 14.02
CA ASP A 227 29.62 5.96 15.17
C ASP A 227 29.70 7.47 14.91
N TYR A 228 29.19 8.27 15.85
CA TYR A 228 29.18 9.73 15.80
C TYR A 228 30.22 10.30 16.79
N PHE A 229 30.92 11.35 16.36
CA PHE A 229 31.96 12.05 17.13
C PHE A 229 31.65 13.54 17.17
N GLU A 230 30.76 13.95 18.07
CA GLU A 230 30.13 15.27 18.03
C GLU A 230 30.45 16.11 19.27
N LYS A 231 30.45 17.43 19.12
CA LYS A 231 30.61 18.40 20.22
C LYS A 231 29.25 18.93 20.69
N LEU A 232 29.23 19.76 21.73
CA LEU A 232 28.02 20.52 22.11
C LEU A 232 27.51 21.32 20.90
N GLY A 233 26.21 21.15 20.58
CA GLY A 233 25.58 21.70 19.37
C GLY A 233 25.78 20.88 18.08
N GLY A 234 26.53 19.78 18.12
CA GLY A 234 26.74 18.86 17.00
C GLY A 234 25.50 18.01 16.68
N ARG A 235 25.53 17.30 15.53
CA ARG A 235 24.38 16.53 15.02
C ARG A 235 24.66 15.03 15.03
N VAL A 236 23.78 14.28 15.68
CA VAL A 236 23.84 12.81 15.83
C VAL A 236 22.64 12.25 15.09
N GLY A 237 22.82 11.96 13.80
CA GLY A 237 21.72 11.68 12.89
C GLY A 237 20.75 12.86 12.81
N GLU A 238 19.52 12.66 13.28
CA GLU A 238 18.47 13.69 13.30
C GLU A 238 18.40 14.48 14.61
N TYR A 239 19.23 14.14 15.61
CA TYR A 239 19.23 14.79 16.92
C TYR A 239 20.38 15.81 17.05
N THR A 240 20.15 16.86 17.82
CA THR A 240 21.17 17.86 18.17
C THR A 240 21.60 17.71 19.63
N VAL A 241 22.89 17.81 19.90
CA VAL A 241 23.44 17.77 21.27
C VAL A 241 23.15 19.09 21.98
N THR A 242 22.32 19.07 23.03
CA THR A 242 21.86 20.29 23.71
C THR A 242 22.57 20.57 25.02
N SER A 243 22.72 19.56 25.87
CA SER A 243 23.37 19.71 27.17
C SER A 243 24.15 18.45 27.56
N PHE A 244 25.11 18.65 28.45
CA PHE A 244 25.94 17.60 29.01
C PHE A 244 26.11 17.84 30.51
N GLU A 245 25.83 16.82 31.31
CA GLU A 245 25.99 16.82 32.76
C GLU A 245 27.01 15.74 33.13
N GLU A 246 28.18 16.19 33.62
CA GLU A 246 29.22 15.28 34.07
C GLU A 246 28.86 14.71 35.45
N LYS A 247 28.74 13.39 35.56
CA LYS A 247 28.30 12.72 36.79
C LYS A 247 29.11 11.46 37.04
N TYR A 248 29.56 11.31 38.28
CA TYR A 248 30.24 10.11 38.76
C TYR A 248 29.47 9.53 39.94
N ILE A 249 29.33 8.20 39.98
CA ILE A 249 28.74 7.48 41.11
C ILE A 249 29.76 6.52 41.69
N GLU A 250 29.66 6.27 43.00
CA GLU A 250 30.46 5.27 43.68
C GLU A 250 29.70 3.96 43.74
N VAL A 251 30.18 2.96 43.02
CA VAL A 251 29.52 1.65 42.88
C VAL A 251 30.34 0.60 43.65
N PRO A 252 29.72 -0.20 44.53
CA PRO A 252 30.44 -1.23 45.28
C PRO A 252 31.00 -2.28 44.33
N ARG A 253 32.26 -2.66 44.54
CA ARG A 253 32.95 -3.64 43.72
C ARG A 253 32.38 -5.05 44.00
N PRO A 254 31.95 -5.81 42.98
CA PRO A 254 31.43 -7.17 43.18
C PRO A 254 32.45 -8.13 43.80
N ASP A 255 33.74 -7.94 43.45
CA ASP A 255 34.83 -8.84 43.84
C ASP A 255 35.48 -8.48 45.19
N MET A 256 35.16 -7.31 45.76
CA MET A 256 35.74 -6.83 47.02
C MET A 256 34.70 -6.09 47.87
N PRO A 257 34.08 -6.78 48.86
CA PRO A 257 33.14 -6.18 49.78
C PRO A 257 33.79 -5.03 50.57
N GLY A 258 33.22 -3.83 50.48
CA GLY A 258 33.68 -2.62 51.20
C GLY A 258 34.52 -1.63 50.38
N MET A 259 34.81 -1.92 49.11
CA MET A 259 35.50 -1.00 48.21
C MET A 259 34.56 -0.49 47.11
N THR A 260 34.52 0.82 46.89
CA THR A 260 33.73 1.45 45.81
C THR A 260 34.61 1.81 44.61
N ILE A 261 34.05 1.75 43.40
CA ILE A 261 34.65 2.21 42.15
C ILE A 261 33.90 3.48 41.73
N LYS A 262 34.63 4.52 41.31
CA LYS A 262 34.03 5.68 40.66
C LYS A 262 33.65 5.31 39.22
N GLU A 263 32.37 5.10 38.98
CA GLU A 263 31.82 4.86 37.66
C GLU A 263 31.36 6.19 37.04
N ASN A 264 31.71 6.41 35.78
CA ASN A 264 31.28 7.58 35.03
C ASN A 264 29.88 7.32 34.46
N VAL A 265 28.89 8.07 34.94
CA VAL A 265 27.49 8.00 34.51
C VAL A 265 27.03 9.35 33.96
N SER A 266 27.93 10.04 33.26
CA SER A 266 27.63 11.34 32.67
C SER A 266 26.45 11.25 31.71
N VAL A 267 25.61 12.28 31.73
CA VAL A 267 24.34 12.30 30.99
C VAL A 267 24.46 13.29 29.84
N LEU A 268 24.17 12.82 28.63
CA LEU A 268 24.13 13.62 27.42
C LEU A 268 22.67 13.79 26.97
N THR A 269 22.22 15.02 26.77
CA THR A 269 20.85 15.29 26.30
C THR A 269 20.85 15.67 24.83
N LEU A 270 20.19 14.84 24.03
CA LEU A 270 19.93 15.03 22.62
C LEU A 270 18.49 15.53 22.42
N LYS A 271 18.26 16.42 21.46
CA LYS A 271 16.91 16.92 21.13
C LYS A 271 16.64 16.82 19.63
N LYS A 272 15.46 16.34 19.26
CA LYS A 272 14.90 16.35 17.90
C LYS A 272 13.49 16.90 17.99
N GLU A 273 13.25 18.08 17.42
CA GLU A 273 11.93 18.75 17.45
C GLU A 273 11.35 18.82 18.88
N ASP A 274 10.29 18.06 19.18
CA ASP A 274 9.65 17.96 20.51
C ASP A 274 10.16 16.79 21.38
N ARG A 275 11.02 15.93 20.85
CA ARG A 275 11.57 14.78 21.58
C ARG A 275 12.92 15.11 22.21
N THR A 276 13.04 14.84 23.50
CA THR A 276 14.30 14.90 24.25
C THR A 276 14.75 13.51 24.66
N LEU A 277 15.98 13.16 24.32
CA LEU A 277 16.61 11.88 24.59
C LEU A 277 17.78 12.09 25.55
N LYS A 278 17.75 11.43 26.71
CA LYS A 278 18.85 11.48 27.67
C LYS A 278 19.64 10.17 27.58
N LEU A 279 20.90 10.26 27.17
CA LEU A 279 21.83 9.13 27.11
C LEU A 279 22.69 9.15 28.36
N VAL A 280 22.63 8.09 29.15
CA VAL A 280 23.56 7.86 30.26
C VAL A 280 24.76 7.11 29.70
N MET A 281 25.98 7.51 30.09
CA MET A 281 27.20 6.86 29.62
C MET A 281 27.17 5.36 29.90
N GLY A 282 27.46 4.56 28.87
CA GLY A 282 27.48 3.10 28.95
C GLY A 282 26.11 2.41 28.98
N GLN A 283 25.00 3.17 29.04
CA GLN A 283 23.66 2.62 29.06
C GLN A 283 23.02 2.62 27.66
N ASP A 284 22.36 1.52 27.32
CA ASP A 284 21.56 1.40 26.11
C ASP A 284 20.23 2.14 26.30
N VAL A 285 19.97 3.14 25.46
CA VAL A 285 18.65 3.78 25.41
C VAL A 285 17.92 3.24 24.19
N ASN A 286 16.97 2.33 24.43
CA ASN A 286 16.06 1.82 23.41
C ASN A 286 14.87 2.78 23.27
N GLN A 287 14.83 3.54 22.19
CA GLN A 287 13.61 4.24 21.77
C GLN A 287 13.20 3.74 20.39
N ASP A 288 12.12 2.98 20.32
CA ASP A 288 11.69 2.42 19.05
C ASP A 288 11.21 3.52 18.08
N GLU A 289 11.84 3.61 16.92
CA GLU A 289 11.43 4.46 15.81
C GLU A 289 10.52 3.65 14.88
N ILE A 290 9.29 4.12 14.66
CA ILE A 290 8.32 3.41 13.83
C ILE A 290 8.38 3.99 12.42
N VAL A 291 8.66 3.13 11.44
CA VAL A 291 8.68 3.46 10.02
C VAL A 291 7.54 2.69 9.35
N ALA A 292 6.72 3.38 8.56
CA ALA A 292 5.70 2.73 7.74
C ALA A 292 6.07 2.83 6.26
N ASP A 293 5.96 1.70 5.56
CA ASP A 293 6.11 1.64 4.12
C ASP A 293 4.74 1.70 3.47
N LEU A 294 4.49 2.78 2.74
CA LEU A 294 3.29 3.01 1.96
C LEU A 294 3.57 2.74 0.50
N LYS A 295 2.56 2.23 -0.22
CA LYS A 295 2.62 1.96 -1.66
C LYS A 295 1.51 2.71 -2.37
N PHE A 296 1.85 3.40 -3.45
CA PHE A 296 0.89 4.05 -4.33
C PHE A 296 0.49 3.06 -5.43
N LEU A 297 -0.80 2.70 -5.48
CA LEU A 297 -1.29 1.65 -6.38
C LEU A 297 -1.13 1.97 -7.88
N PRO A 298 -1.35 3.22 -8.35
CA PRO A 298 -1.33 3.51 -9.79
C PRO A 298 0.02 3.29 -10.47
N ASP A 299 1.15 3.48 -9.77
CA ASP A 299 2.49 3.40 -10.37
C ASP A 299 3.48 2.52 -9.58
N ASP A 300 2.98 1.78 -8.59
CA ASP A 300 3.75 0.89 -7.73
C ASP A 300 4.82 1.57 -6.85
N THR A 301 4.86 2.91 -6.78
CA THR A 301 5.88 3.63 -6.00
C THR A 301 5.73 3.39 -4.50
N THR A 302 6.87 3.30 -3.82
CA THR A 302 6.92 3.05 -2.37
C THR A 302 7.50 4.26 -1.64
N TYR A 303 6.92 4.54 -0.47
CA TYR A 303 7.26 5.67 0.38
C TYR A 303 7.47 5.16 1.81
N ALA A 304 8.69 5.33 2.34
CA ALA A 304 8.96 5.10 3.75
C ALA A 304 8.70 6.40 4.51
N VAL A 305 7.81 6.36 5.50
CA VAL A 305 7.42 7.53 6.29
C VAL A 305 7.54 7.30 7.79
N LYS A 306 7.92 8.35 8.51
CA LYS A 306 7.94 8.41 9.97
C LYS A 306 6.88 9.38 10.47
N ILE A 307 6.61 9.34 11.77
CA ILE A 307 5.72 10.32 12.40
C ILE A 307 6.32 11.73 12.27
N ASN A 308 5.47 12.72 11.96
CA ASN A 308 5.82 14.11 11.62
C ASN A 308 6.49 14.35 10.26
N ASP A 309 6.74 13.31 9.46
CA ASP A 309 7.27 13.50 8.11
C ASP A 309 6.22 14.16 7.19
N VAL A 310 6.72 14.86 6.16
CA VAL A 310 5.91 15.39 5.06
C VAL A 310 6.08 14.48 3.85
N LEU A 311 5.04 13.72 3.55
CA LEU A 311 4.94 12.84 2.40
C LEU A 311 4.55 13.65 1.14
N ASP A 312 5.41 13.66 0.13
CA ASP A 312 5.11 14.26 -1.18
C ASP A 312 4.62 13.19 -2.16
N LEU A 313 3.30 13.15 -2.38
CA LEU A 313 2.66 12.29 -3.36
C LEU A 313 2.44 13.04 -4.66
N LYS A 314 3.43 13.00 -5.55
CA LYS A 314 3.32 13.57 -6.90
C LYS A 314 2.90 15.05 -6.86
N ASN A 315 3.65 15.88 -6.15
CA ASN A 315 3.39 17.31 -5.91
C ASN A 315 2.21 17.61 -4.97
N HIS A 316 1.69 16.62 -4.25
CA HIS A 316 0.69 16.81 -3.21
C HIS A 316 1.27 16.41 -1.86
N LYS A 317 1.41 17.40 -0.98
CA LYS A 317 2.00 17.20 0.35
C LYS A 317 0.96 16.68 1.34
N TYR A 318 1.37 15.74 2.18
CA TYR A 318 0.59 15.18 3.27
C TYR A 318 1.46 15.09 4.53
N ASN A 319 0.95 15.51 5.67
CA ASN A 319 1.66 15.41 6.94
C ASN A 319 1.31 14.08 7.62
N VAL A 320 2.30 13.34 8.07
CA VAL A 320 2.10 12.07 8.78
C VAL A 320 1.88 12.36 10.26
N ILE A 321 0.67 12.09 10.74
CA ILE A 321 0.24 12.45 12.09
C ILE A 321 0.47 11.30 13.07
N ASP A 322 0.17 10.07 12.65
CA ASP A 322 0.26 8.90 13.51
C ASP A 322 0.57 7.63 12.69
N ILE A 323 1.29 6.69 13.31
CA ILE A 323 1.60 5.39 12.74
C ILE A 323 1.27 4.32 13.77
N LYS A 324 0.30 3.47 13.45
CA LYS A 324 -0.09 2.29 14.23
C LYS A 324 0.31 1.03 13.47
N ARG A 325 0.20 -0.13 14.12
CA ARG A 325 0.58 -1.42 13.53
C ARG A 325 -0.17 -1.74 12.23
N ASP A 326 -1.42 -1.30 12.11
CA ASP A 326 -2.36 -1.64 11.05
C ASP A 326 -2.75 -0.44 10.17
N LYS A 327 -2.35 0.78 10.54
CA LYS A 327 -2.71 1.99 9.82
C LYS A 327 -1.73 3.15 9.97
N VAL A 328 -1.70 4.01 8.97
CA VAL A 328 -1.01 5.31 9.00
C VAL A 328 -2.04 6.41 8.84
N VAL A 329 -1.99 7.42 9.70
CA VAL A 329 -2.88 8.58 9.63
C VAL A 329 -2.14 9.74 9.00
N ILE A 330 -2.65 10.22 7.87
CA ILE A 330 -2.10 11.37 7.16
C ILE A 330 -3.12 12.50 7.04
N LEU A 331 -2.63 13.74 7.01
CA LEU A 331 -3.42 14.95 6.90
C LEU A 331 -3.02 15.72 5.64
N SER A 332 -3.99 16.13 4.83
CA SER A 332 -3.74 16.99 3.67
C SER A 332 -3.88 18.47 4.04
N PRO A 333 -2.91 19.35 3.70
CA PRO A 333 -3.07 20.80 3.84
C PRO A 333 -4.19 21.37 2.96
N LYS A 334 -4.49 20.75 1.80
CA LYS A 334 -5.60 21.12 0.91
C LYS A 334 -6.96 20.83 1.57
N TYR A 335 -7.02 19.81 2.42
CA TYR A 335 -8.23 19.37 3.14
C TYR A 335 -7.95 19.29 4.65
N PRO A 336 -7.79 20.42 5.35
CA PRO A 336 -7.28 20.46 6.72
C PRO A 336 -8.21 19.83 7.77
N ARG A 337 -9.45 19.51 7.41
CA ARG A 337 -10.43 18.80 8.26
C ARG A 337 -10.57 17.32 7.92
N THR A 338 -9.79 16.83 6.96
CA THR A 338 -9.90 15.47 6.44
C THR A 338 -8.64 14.69 6.78
N LEU A 339 -8.82 13.68 7.62
CA LEU A 339 -7.78 12.71 7.96
C LEU A 339 -7.96 11.48 7.07
N PHE A 340 -6.86 10.96 6.54
CA PHE A 340 -6.85 9.72 5.77
C PHE A 340 -6.18 8.63 6.60
N GLU A 341 -6.92 7.57 6.91
CA GLU A 341 -6.38 6.37 7.53
C GLU A 341 -5.99 5.37 6.44
N VAL A 342 -4.70 5.31 6.13
CA VAL A 342 -4.14 4.38 5.16
C VAL A 342 -3.93 3.02 5.81
N LYS A 343 -4.65 2.01 5.35
CA LYS A 343 -4.58 0.61 5.79
C LYS A 343 -4.01 -0.27 4.67
N GLN A 344 -3.86 -1.56 4.98
CA GLN A 344 -3.33 -2.53 4.02
C GLN A 344 -4.22 -2.69 2.77
N ASP A 345 -5.54 -2.70 2.95
CA ASP A 345 -6.49 -2.99 1.85
C ASP A 345 -7.32 -1.76 1.44
N SER A 346 -7.37 -0.72 2.26
CA SER A 346 -8.27 0.43 2.10
C SER A 346 -7.66 1.72 2.62
N VAL A 347 -8.28 2.83 2.24
CA VAL A 347 -8.03 4.15 2.83
C VAL A 347 -9.37 4.69 3.31
N ASP A 348 -9.50 4.86 4.62
CA ASP A 348 -10.71 5.45 5.19
C ASP A 348 -10.53 6.96 5.31
N THR A 349 -11.53 7.71 4.87
CA THR A 349 -11.54 9.17 4.97
C THR A 349 -12.38 9.58 6.17
N LEU A 350 -11.75 10.16 7.18
CA LEU A 350 -12.41 10.70 8.36
C LEU A 350 -12.53 12.21 8.21
N VAL A 351 -13.77 12.69 8.06
CA VAL A 351 -14.07 14.12 8.05
C VAL A 351 -14.41 14.54 9.47
N ALA A 352 -13.65 15.49 10.04
CA ALA A 352 -13.96 16.03 11.35
C ALA A 352 -15.35 16.71 11.32
N PRO A 353 -16.25 16.46 12.30
CA PRO A 353 -17.55 17.11 12.38
C PRO A 353 -17.38 18.63 12.47
N LYS A 354 -18.37 19.35 11.93
CA LYS A 354 -18.30 20.79 11.66
C LYS A 354 -18.06 21.67 12.88
#